data_AF-A0A6V8E3L3-F1
#
_entry.id   AF-A0A6V8E3L3-F1
#
_cell.length_a   1.000
_cell.length_b   1.000
_cell.length_c   1.000
_cell.angle_alpha   90.00
_cell.angle_beta   90.00
_cell.angle_gamma   90.00
#
_symmetry.space_group_name_H-M   'P 1'
#
loop_
_entity.id
_entity.type
_entity.pdbx_description
1 polymer ?
#
loop_
_entity_poly.entity_id
_entity_poly.type
_entity_poly.pdbx_seq_one_letter_code
_entity_poly.pdbx_strand_id
1 'polypeptide(L)'
;MNGDLMINTVLVANRGEIACRILRACTEAGLESIAIYAHNDAGSMFTELATVAIPLEGETIAETYLNQEQILAIAASHGADAIHPGFGFLSERADFAKAVIDAGINWIGPSPKAIEMMGDKMTARMTMKAAGVPVIPGEEIESEDEAAMISAIVEASHRVGYPLLLKASSGGGGKGMRKVEEPTNLEEAIKGARREAIAAFGDGRVYVERLLTGSKHVEIQVLADKHGRTIHLGERECSVQRRHQKVFEESPCPVMTSDLRSRMGQAAVMAAKAVDYVGAGTVEFLLDSSGEFFFLEMNTRIQVEHPVTEMVTGVDLVREQLRIAAGEPMSCGNLMIRGHSIEVRLYAEDASNNFLPAIGPLAIFRPPVGPGIRLDTGVREGDMVTPNYDPMLAKLIVWAPSRPEALERMRRALDEFVVLGTTTNIRFLRELCDNSDVVSGNTDTMLIDRVWPNGWKPNYSQTSLDAALMVAAVSESAGLHRVQVHESESNDGIVSPFQTLNRRYP
;
A
#
# COMPACT_ATOMS: atom_id res chain seq x y z
N MET A 1 -34.32 10.72 16.84
CA MET A 1 -33.27 11.47 17.53
C MET A 1 -31.96 10.85 17.11
N ASN A 2 -31.43 11.27 15.97
CA ASN A 2 -30.09 10.86 15.55
C ASN A 2 -29.16 11.85 16.22
N GLY A 3 -28.52 11.45 17.32
CA GLY A 3 -27.41 12.23 17.86
C GLY A 3 -26.34 12.26 16.79
N ASP A 4 -25.94 13.45 16.34
CA ASP A 4 -24.76 13.61 15.51
C ASP A 4 -23.62 12.83 16.18
N LEU A 5 -23.05 11.85 15.48
CA LEU A 5 -21.89 11.09 15.94
C LEU A 5 -20.69 12.04 15.89
N MET A 6 -20.60 12.89 16.91
CA MET A 6 -19.54 13.88 17.04
C MET A 6 -18.23 13.14 17.31
N ILE A 7 -17.36 13.08 16.32
CA ILE A 7 -15.99 12.59 16.46
C ILE A 7 -15.15 13.78 16.92
N ASN A 8 -14.56 13.69 18.13
CA ASN A 8 -13.58 14.64 18.63
C ASN A 8 -12.20 13.98 18.79
N THR A 9 -12.17 12.70 19.20
CA THR A 9 -10.93 11.96 19.45
C THR A 9 -10.84 10.71 18.57
N VAL A 10 -9.74 10.56 17.83
CA VAL A 10 -9.49 9.41 16.95
C VAL A 10 -8.29 8.60 17.46
N LEU A 11 -8.50 7.31 17.72
CA LEU A 11 -7.42 6.37 17.94
C LEU A 11 -6.93 5.81 16.60
N VAL A 12 -5.63 5.87 16.35
CA VAL A 12 -4.99 5.30 15.17
C VAL A 12 -4.43 3.93 15.50
N ALA A 13 -5.10 2.88 15.06
CA ALA A 13 -4.72 1.48 15.33
C ALA A 13 -3.67 0.98 14.32
N ASN A 14 -2.58 1.73 14.17
CA ASN A 14 -1.51 1.44 13.22
C ASN A 14 -0.19 2.10 13.65
N ARG A 15 0.87 1.95 12.84
CA ARG A 15 2.21 2.50 13.05
C ARG A 15 2.80 3.12 11.78
N GLY A 16 4.02 3.63 11.87
CA GLY A 16 4.81 4.05 10.71
C GLY A 16 4.20 5.22 9.93
N GLU A 17 4.39 5.22 8.61
CA GLU A 17 3.99 6.35 7.75
C GLU A 17 2.47 6.59 7.77
N ILE A 18 1.67 5.51 7.72
CA ILE A 18 0.22 5.64 7.67
C ILE A 18 -0.35 6.21 8.96
N ALA A 19 0.24 5.87 10.11
CA ALA A 19 -0.09 6.51 11.36
C ALA A 19 0.22 8.01 11.30
N CYS A 20 1.40 8.41 10.82
CA CYS A 20 1.74 9.82 10.63
C CYS A 20 0.75 10.55 9.71
N ARG A 21 0.35 9.91 8.60
CA ARG A 21 -0.62 10.45 7.62
C ARG A 21 -1.99 10.70 8.25
N ILE A 22 -2.49 9.77 9.06
CA ILE A 22 -3.78 9.89 9.74
C ILE A 22 -3.73 10.92 10.86
N LEU A 23 -2.67 10.93 11.66
CA LEU A 23 -2.49 11.89 12.75
C LEU A 23 -2.46 13.33 12.21
N ARG A 24 -1.74 13.59 11.11
CA ARG A 24 -1.77 14.89 10.42
C ARG A 24 -3.19 15.27 9.98
N ALA A 25 -3.94 14.36 9.38
CA ALA A 25 -5.32 14.61 8.98
C ALA A 25 -6.23 14.96 10.17
N CYS A 26 -6.03 14.30 11.32
CA CYS A 26 -6.74 14.59 12.56
C CYS A 26 -6.40 16.00 13.06
N THR A 27 -5.11 16.35 13.16
CA THR A 27 -4.65 17.67 13.60
C THR A 27 -5.25 18.79 12.75
N GLU A 28 -5.18 18.66 11.42
CA GLU A 28 -5.74 19.68 10.53
C GLU A 28 -7.28 19.71 10.55
N ALA A 29 -7.94 18.65 11.04
CA ALA A 29 -9.38 18.59 11.29
C ALA A 29 -9.78 19.17 12.65
N GLY A 30 -8.81 19.55 13.48
CA GLY A 30 -9.06 19.98 14.85
C GLY A 30 -9.51 18.83 15.76
N LEU A 31 -9.16 17.59 15.41
CA LEU A 31 -9.44 16.39 16.20
C LEU A 31 -8.25 16.05 17.08
N GLU A 32 -8.55 15.64 18.31
CA GLU A 32 -7.57 15.01 19.18
C GLU A 32 -7.25 13.60 18.67
N SER A 33 -6.02 13.15 18.91
CA SER A 33 -5.57 11.88 18.36
C SER A 33 -4.77 11.04 19.36
N ILE A 34 -5.00 9.73 19.31
CA ILE A 34 -4.33 8.73 20.15
C ILE A 34 -3.50 7.82 19.26
N ALA A 35 -2.19 7.78 19.48
CA ALA A 35 -1.30 6.75 18.93
C ALA A 35 -1.15 5.60 19.92
N ILE A 36 -1.13 4.37 19.41
CA ILE A 36 -0.71 3.18 20.17
C ILE A 36 0.63 2.69 19.66
N TYR A 37 1.54 2.28 20.55
CA TYR A 37 2.88 1.85 20.13
C TYR A 37 3.41 0.66 20.92
N ALA A 38 4.05 -0.28 20.23
CA ALA A 38 4.82 -1.33 20.88
C ALA A 38 6.12 -0.75 21.46
N HIS A 39 6.75 -1.43 22.43
CA HIS A 39 7.94 -0.90 23.12
C HIS A 39 9.11 -0.55 22.16
N ASN A 40 9.29 -1.33 21.10
CA ASN A 40 10.28 -1.10 20.05
C ASN A 40 9.94 0.05 19.07
N ASP A 41 8.75 0.64 19.18
CA ASP A 41 8.32 1.87 18.49
C ASP A 41 8.31 3.09 19.43
N ALA A 42 8.84 2.95 20.65
CA ALA A 42 8.98 4.09 21.56
C ALA A 42 9.88 5.17 20.93
N GLY A 43 9.35 6.39 20.80
CA GLY A 43 10.06 7.50 20.15
C GLY A 43 10.02 7.48 18.63
N SER A 44 9.30 6.55 18.00
CA SER A 44 9.00 6.60 16.57
C SER A 44 8.21 7.87 16.23
N MET A 45 8.41 8.41 15.03
CA MET A 45 7.87 9.70 14.61
C MET A 45 6.37 9.88 14.87
N PHE A 46 5.55 8.85 14.63
CA PHE A 46 4.10 8.94 14.82
C PHE A 46 3.68 9.12 16.29
N THR A 47 4.49 8.66 17.25
CA THR A 47 4.17 8.82 18.69
C THR A 47 4.23 10.28 19.15
N GLU A 48 5.03 11.10 18.47
CA GLU A 48 5.18 12.53 18.76
C GLU A 48 4.16 13.41 18.02
N LEU A 49 3.51 12.86 16.98
CA LEU A 49 2.48 13.58 16.22
C LEU A 49 1.10 13.51 16.87
N ALA A 50 0.84 12.48 17.68
CA ALA A 50 -0.43 12.30 18.35
C ALA A 50 -0.56 13.25 19.56
N THR A 51 -1.80 13.58 19.92
CA THR A 51 -2.08 14.29 21.18
C THR A 51 -1.61 13.47 22.37
N VAL A 52 -1.91 12.16 22.32
CA VAL A 52 -1.54 11.20 23.35
C VAL A 52 -0.96 9.95 22.68
N ALA A 53 0.13 9.42 23.23
CA ALA A 53 0.71 8.15 22.80
C ALA A 53 0.68 7.15 23.96
N ILE A 54 0.07 5.99 23.75
CA ILE A 54 -0.13 4.95 24.75
C ILE A 54 0.68 3.69 24.38
N PRO A 55 1.55 3.19 25.29
CA PRO A 55 2.27 1.95 25.04
C PRO A 55 1.33 0.76 25.06
N LEU A 56 1.59 -0.20 24.17
CA LEU A 56 0.99 -1.53 24.16
C LEU A 56 1.86 -2.48 25.01
N GLU A 57 1.21 -3.33 25.77
CA GLU A 57 1.78 -4.48 26.46
C GLU A 57 2.04 -5.63 25.48
N GLY A 58 3.19 -6.29 25.62
CA GLY A 58 3.62 -7.40 24.77
C GLY A 58 4.89 -7.12 23.98
N GLU A 59 5.46 -8.17 23.39
CA GLU A 59 6.68 -8.07 22.58
C GLU A 59 6.42 -8.41 21.11
N THR A 60 5.45 -9.28 20.85
CA THR A 60 5.11 -9.74 19.50
C THR A 60 4.05 -8.85 18.85
N ILE A 61 3.96 -8.90 17.50
CA ILE A 61 2.90 -8.24 16.74
C ILE A 61 1.50 -8.74 17.18
N ALA A 62 1.39 -10.03 17.54
CA ALA A 62 0.15 -10.64 18.01
C ALA A 62 -0.34 -10.04 19.34
N GLU A 63 0.58 -9.82 20.28
CA GLU A 63 0.29 -9.26 21.60
C GLU A 63 0.05 -7.74 21.56
N THR A 64 0.59 -7.06 20.55
CA THR A 64 0.54 -5.60 20.39
C THR A 64 -0.46 -5.17 19.31
N TYR A 65 0.00 -4.90 18.08
CA TYR A 65 -0.80 -4.30 17.01
C TYR A 65 -1.96 -5.16 16.48
N LEU A 66 -2.00 -6.46 16.82
CA LEU A 66 -3.12 -7.35 16.49
C LEU A 66 -4.00 -7.70 17.70
N ASN A 67 -3.71 -7.16 18.88
CA ASN A 67 -4.47 -7.43 20.09
C ASN A 67 -5.70 -6.51 20.20
N GLN A 68 -6.82 -7.01 19.67
CA GLN A 68 -8.08 -6.29 19.62
C GLN A 68 -8.59 -5.85 21.00
N GLU A 69 -8.48 -6.74 22.01
CA GLU A 69 -8.96 -6.47 23.37
C GLU A 69 -8.22 -5.29 24.00
N GLN A 70 -6.89 -5.30 23.88
CA GLN A 70 -6.04 -4.22 24.38
C GLN A 70 -6.33 -2.89 23.69
N ILE A 71 -6.47 -2.89 22.36
CA ILE A 71 -6.75 -1.67 21.60
C ILE A 71 -8.10 -1.07 22.00
N LEU A 72 -9.14 -1.91 22.18
CA LEU A 72 -10.46 -1.47 22.64
C LEU A 72 -10.43 -0.94 24.08
N ALA A 73 -9.67 -1.56 24.97
CA ALA A 73 -9.50 -1.09 26.34
C ALA A 73 -8.82 0.29 26.39
N ILE A 74 -7.80 0.52 25.56
CA ILE A 74 -7.15 1.83 25.43
C ILE A 74 -8.14 2.85 24.87
N ALA A 75 -8.87 2.52 23.81
CA ALA A 75 -9.87 3.38 23.20
C ALA A 75 -10.94 3.83 24.21
N ALA A 76 -11.46 2.88 25.00
CA ALA A 76 -12.47 3.17 26.01
C ALA A 76 -11.94 4.03 27.18
N SER A 77 -10.75 3.72 27.69
CA SER A 77 -10.16 4.44 28.83
C SER A 77 -9.72 5.86 28.50
N HIS A 78 -9.44 6.15 27.22
CA HIS A 78 -9.01 7.47 26.75
C HIS A 78 -10.09 8.23 25.96
N GLY A 79 -11.32 7.72 25.94
CA GLY A 79 -12.46 8.41 25.32
C GLY A 79 -12.32 8.60 23.81
N ALA A 80 -11.82 7.58 23.09
CA ALA A 80 -11.79 7.61 21.64
C ALA A 80 -13.21 7.48 21.07
N ASP A 81 -13.62 8.44 20.23
CA ASP A 81 -14.92 8.41 19.54
C ASP A 81 -14.87 7.56 18.27
N ALA A 82 -13.66 7.38 17.71
CA ALA A 82 -13.44 6.63 16.49
C ALA A 82 -12.10 5.90 16.49
N ILE A 83 -12.03 4.78 15.73
CA ILE A 83 -10.78 4.06 15.44
C ILE A 83 -10.52 4.09 13.93
N HIS A 84 -9.34 4.60 13.56
CA HIS A 84 -8.83 4.52 12.19
C HIS A 84 -7.79 3.39 12.10
N PRO A 85 -8.04 2.34 11.31
CA PRO A 85 -7.14 1.19 11.27
C PRO A 85 -5.98 1.37 10.27
N GLY A 86 -6.05 2.36 9.38
CA GLY A 86 -5.04 2.54 8.34
C GLY A 86 -5.06 1.40 7.32
N PHE A 87 -3.91 0.80 7.04
CA PHE A 87 -3.77 -0.39 6.20
C PHE A 87 -2.92 -1.47 6.87
N GLY A 88 -3.11 -2.73 6.49
CA GLY A 88 -2.49 -3.86 7.18
C GLY A 88 -3.03 -4.04 8.60
N PHE A 89 -2.37 -4.89 9.39
CA PHE A 89 -2.81 -5.24 10.75
C PHE A 89 -4.30 -5.63 10.80
N LEU A 90 -5.11 -4.84 11.49
CA LEU A 90 -6.53 -5.09 11.73
C LEU A 90 -7.46 -4.37 10.75
N SER A 91 -6.94 -3.69 9.72
CA SER A 91 -7.76 -2.88 8.79
C SER A 91 -8.79 -3.66 7.98
N GLU A 92 -8.54 -4.95 7.76
CA GLU A 92 -9.43 -5.83 6.99
C GLU A 92 -9.92 -6.99 7.88
N ARG A 93 -10.03 -6.74 9.18
CA ARG A 93 -10.51 -7.70 10.18
C ARG A 93 -11.96 -7.39 10.54
N ALA A 94 -12.89 -8.13 9.92
CA ALA A 94 -14.32 -7.96 10.13
C ALA A 94 -14.73 -8.13 11.60
N ASP A 95 -14.09 -9.07 12.30
CA ASP A 95 -14.25 -9.29 13.74
C ASP A 95 -13.85 -8.06 14.56
N PHE A 96 -12.74 -7.42 14.22
CA PHE A 96 -12.30 -6.19 14.89
C PHE A 96 -13.23 -5.02 14.60
N ALA A 97 -13.58 -4.78 13.33
CA ALA A 97 -14.53 -3.73 12.95
C ALA A 97 -15.86 -3.90 13.69
N LYS A 98 -16.35 -5.14 13.83
CA LYS A 98 -17.54 -5.46 14.61
C LYS A 98 -17.36 -5.15 16.09
N ALA A 99 -16.24 -5.55 16.70
CA ALA A 99 -15.97 -5.31 18.11
C ALA A 99 -15.88 -3.80 18.44
N VAL A 100 -15.30 -3.00 17.54
CA VAL A 100 -15.27 -1.52 17.65
C VAL A 100 -16.69 -0.95 17.66
N ILE A 101 -17.54 -1.37 16.72
CA ILE A 101 -18.93 -0.91 16.63
C ILE A 101 -19.76 -1.37 17.84
N ASP A 102 -19.61 -2.63 18.26
CA ASP A 102 -20.32 -3.18 19.42
C ASP A 102 -19.91 -2.48 20.74
N ALA A 103 -18.69 -1.91 20.79
CA ALA A 103 -18.21 -1.06 21.89
C ALA A 103 -18.72 0.39 21.83
N GLY A 104 -19.52 0.75 20.82
CA GLY A 104 -20.05 2.10 20.64
C GLY A 104 -19.05 3.11 20.06
N ILE A 105 -17.93 2.64 19.51
CA ILE A 105 -16.89 3.47 18.90
C ILE A 105 -17.09 3.47 17.38
N ASN A 106 -16.86 4.61 16.72
CA ASN A 106 -16.97 4.69 15.26
C ASN A 106 -15.83 3.95 14.57
N TRP A 107 -16.15 2.97 13.74
CA TRP A 107 -15.20 2.36 12.82
C TRP A 107 -15.00 3.26 11.58
N ILE A 108 -13.76 3.72 11.36
CA ILE A 108 -13.41 4.50 10.16
C ILE A 108 -13.03 3.54 9.03
N GLY A 109 -14.05 2.99 8.38
CA GLY A 109 -13.91 2.01 7.30
C GLY A 109 -15.26 1.43 6.88
N PRO A 110 -15.26 0.45 5.98
CA PRO A 110 -16.50 -0.21 5.56
C PRO A 110 -17.08 -1.12 6.65
N SER A 111 -18.33 -1.55 6.46
CA SER A 111 -19.01 -2.41 7.43
C SER A 111 -18.30 -3.76 7.61
N PRO A 112 -18.41 -4.42 8.79
CA PRO A 112 -17.86 -5.76 9.01
C PRO A 112 -18.29 -6.77 7.93
N LYS A 113 -19.54 -6.68 7.50
CA LYS A 113 -20.10 -7.52 6.43
C LYS A 113 -19.39 -7.30 5.09
N ALA A 114 -19.13 -6.04 4.72
CA ALA A 114 -18.40 -5.73 3.49
C ALA A 114 -16.95 -6.25 3.55
N ILE A 115 -16.29 -6.11 4.70
CA ILE A 115 -14.93 -6.64 4.93
C ILE A 115 -14.93 -8.16 4.78
N GLU A 116 -15.86 -8.86 5.42
CA GLU A 116 -15.98 -10.33 5.35
C GLU A 116 -16.26 -10.81 3.92
N MET A 117 -17.26 -10.22 3.25
CA MET A 117 -17.66 -10.61 1.89
C MET A 117 -16.53 -10.42 0.88
N MET A 118 -15.73 -9.36 1.01
CA MET A 118 -14.63 -9.06 0.08
C MET A 118 -13.30 -9.72 0.48
N GLY A 119 -13.13 -10.11 1.74
CA GLY A 119 -11.97 -10.83 2.22
C GLY A 119 -11.94 -12.30 1.77
N ASP A 120 -13.11 -12.92 1.56
CA ASP A 120 -13.20 -14.24 0.96
C ASP A 120 -13.24 -14.15 -0.57
N LYS A 121 -12.21 -14.70 -1.23
CA LYS A 121 -12.03 -14.58 -2.69
C LYS A 121 -13.21 -15.13 -3.49
N MET A 122 -13.79 -16.25 -3.03
CA MET A 122 -14.88 -16.91 -3.75
C MET A 122 -16.18 -16.13 -3.60
N THR A 123 -16.53 -15.75 -2.37
CA THR A 123 -17.68 -14.88 -2.06
C THR A 123 -17.57 -13.55 -2.80
N ALA A 124 -16.38 -12.94 -2.82
CA ALA A 124 -16.11 -11.71 -3.54
C ALA A 124 -16.38 -11.88 -5.03
N ARG A 125 -15.79 -12.91 -5.66
CA ARG A 125 -16.00 -13.21 -7.08
C ARG A 125 -17.47 -13.44 -7.43
N MET A 126 -18.18 -14.24 -6.63
CA MET A 126 -19.60 -14.51 -6.86
C MET A 126 -20.44 -13.24 -6.75
N THR A 127 -20.14 -12.39 -5.77
CA THR A 127 -20.80 -11.10 -5.55
C THR A 127 -20.53 -10.15 -6.72
N MET A 128 -19.28 -10.06 -7.18
CA MET A 128 -18.90 -9.24 -8.34
C MET A 128 -19.59 -9.71 -9.63
N LYS A 129 -19.63 -11.03 -9.87
CA LYS A 129 -20.33 -11.62 -11.01
C LYS A 129 -21.83 -11.30 -10.97
N ALA A 130 -22.46 -11.43 -9.81
CA ALA A 130 -23.88 -11.10 -9.63
C ALA A 130 -24.17 -9.60 -9.82
N ALA A 131 -23.20 -8.74 -9.49
CA ALA A 131 -23.26 -7.30 -9.67
C ALA A 131 -22.96 -6.83 -11.11
N GLY A 132 -22.66 -7.75 -12.05
CA GLY A 132 -22.31 -7.42 -13.43
C GLY A 132 -20.90 -6.85 -13.60
N VAL A 133 -20.04 -6.99 -12.58
CA VAL A 133 -18.62 -6.62 -12.67
C VAL A 133 -17.89 -7.74 -13.42
N PRO A 134 -17.11 -7.42 -14.47
CA PRO A 134 -16.34 -8.44 -15.19
C PRO A 134 -15.40 -9.19 -14.25
N VAL A 135 -15.52 -10.52 -14.17
CA VAL A 135 -14.61 -11.40 -13.43
C VAL A 135 -13.84 -12.26 -14.42
N ILE A 136 -12.64 -12.71 -14.04
CA ILE A 136 -11.84 -13.60 -14.89
C ILE A 136 -12.72 -14.80 -15.28
N PRO A 137 -12.72 -15.25 -16.55
CA PRO A 137 -13.40 -16.47 -16.92
C PRO A 137 -12.84 -17.64 -16.12
N GLY A 138 -13.71 -18.35 -15.40
CA GLY A 138 -13.32 -19.49 -14.58
C GLY A 138 -14.51 -20.18 -13.93
N GLU A 139 -14.26 -21.39 -13.48
CA GLU A 139 -15.25 -22.30 -12.90
C GLU A 139 -14.67 -22.97 -11.66
N GLU A 140 -15.47 -23.01 -10.59
CA GLU A 140 -15.20 -23.88 -9.45
C GLU A 140 -15.78 -25.24 -9.73
N ILE A 141 -14.98 -26.28 -9.51
CA ILE A 141 -15.42 -27.65 -9.70
C ILE A 141 -15.59 -28.28 -8.32
N GLU A 142 -16.84 -28.45 -7.91
CA GLU A 142 -17.19 -29.15 -6.67
C GLU A 142 -17.54 -30.61 -6.99
N SER A 143 -16.62 -31.52 -6.65
CA SER A 143 -16.90 -32.95 -6.68
C SER A 143 -15.99 -33.71 -5.71
N GLU A 144 -16.57 -34.61 -4.92
CA GLU A 144 -15.83 -35.50 -4.02
C GLU A 144 -15.28 -36.73 -4.77
N ASP A 145 -15.82 -37.05 -5.95
CA ASP A 145 -15.34 -38.12 -6.82
C ASP A 145 -14.23 -37.61 -7.74
N GLU A 146 -13.06 -38.23 -7.66
CA GLU A 146 -11.86 -37.78 -8.38
C GLU A 146 -12.02 -37.88 -9.90
N ALA A 147 -12.68 -38.92 -10.40
CA ALA A 147 -12.88 -39.11 -11.84
C ALA A 147 -13.87 -38.07 -12.41
N ALA A 148 -14.97 -37.83 -11.71
CA ALA A 148 -15.95 -36.81 -12.06
C ALA A 148 -15.35 -35.40 -12.02
N MET A 149 -14.53 -35.10 -11.01
CA MET A 149 -13.84 -33.81 -10.91
C MET A 149 -12.87 -33.58 -12.07
N ILE A 150 -12.03 -34.57 -12.41
CA ILE A 150 -11.08 -34.46 -13.54
C ILE A 150 -11.86 -34.22 -14.84
N SER A 151 -12.93 -34.97 -15.08
CA SER A 151 -13.78 -34.78 -16.27
C SER A 151 -14.38 -33.37 -16.32
N ALA A 152 -14.89 -32.86 -15.20
CA ALA A 152 -15.47 -31.53 -15.12
C ALA A 152 -14.41 -30.42 -15.32
N ILE A 153 -13.18 -30.59 -14.83
CA ILE A 153 -12.07 -29.66 -15.10
C ILE A 153 -11.70 -29.67 -16.59
N VAL A 154 -11.65 -30.84 -17.23
CA VAL A 154 -11.37 -30.95 -18.68
C VAL A 154 -12.44 -30.21 -19.48
N GLU A 155 -13.72 -30.40 -19.15
CA GLU A 155 -14.82 -29.66 -19.80
C GLU A 155 -14.72 -28.14 -19.58
N ALA A 156 -14.44 -27.72 -18.35
CA ALA A 156 -14.25 -26.30 -18.02
C ALA A 156 -13.05 -25.71 -18.79
N SER A 157 -11.97 -26.47 -18.99
CA SER A 157 -10.79 -26.02 -19.74
C SER A 157 -11.11 -25.63 -21.18
N HIS A 158 -12.08 -26.30 -21.82
CA HIS A 158 -12.52 -25.97 -23.18
C HIS A 158 -13.30 -24.66 -23.24
N ARG A 159 -14.01 -24.28 -22.16
CA ARG A 159 -14.76 -23.03 -22.07
C ARG A 159 -13.89 -21.86 -21.65
N VAL A 160 -12.96 -22.10 -20.71
CA VAL A 160 -12.02 -21.10 -20.20
C VAL A 160 -10.93 -20.76 -21.21
N GLY A 161 -10.42 -21.77 -21.93
CA GLY A 161 -9.32 -21.64 -22.89
C GLY A 161 -7.94 -21.62 -22.23
N TYR A 162 -6.91 -21.90 -23.05
CA TYR A 162 -5.51 -21.93 -22.63
C TYR A 162 -4.77 -20.62 -23.00
N PRO A 163 -3.73 -20.20 -22.26
CA PRO A 163 -3.25 -20.84 -21.03
C PRO A 163 -4.23 -20.63 -19.87
N LEU A 164 -4.31 -21.63 -18.98
CA LEU A 164 -5.16 -21.59 -17.79
C LEU A 164 -4.33 -21.70 -16.51
N LEU A 165 -4.95 -21.32 -15.40
CA LEU A 165 -4.41 -21.41 -14.06
C LEU A 165 -5.33 -22.28 -13.21
N LEU A 166 -4.77 -23.35 -12.65
CA LEU A 166 -5.41 -24.12 -11.60
C LEU A 166 -5.05 -23.49 -10.26
N LYS A 167 -6.03 -23.29 -9.37
CA LYS A 167 -5.87 -22.74 -8.03
C LYS A 167 -6.59 -23.62 -7.02
N ALA A 168 -6.07 -23.75 -5.81
CA ALA A 168 -6.85 -24.31 -4.69
C ALA A 168 -7.97 -23.33 -4.29
N SER A 169 -9.20 -23.80 -4.09
CA SER A 169 -10.33 -22.93 -3.68
C SER A 169 -10.07 -22.22 -2.35
N SER A 170 -9.37 -22.90 -1.43
CA SER A 170 -9.06 -22.41 -0.07
C SER A 170 -7.66 -21.76 0.03
N GLY A 171 -7.02 -21.48 -1.11
CA GLY A 171 -5.61 -21.08 -1.19
C GLY A 171 -5.33 -19.57 -1.15
N GLY A 172 -4.43 -19.17 -0.25
CA GLY A 172 -3.83 -17.83 -0.16
C GLY A 172 -2.33 -17.82 -0.46
N GLY A 173 -1.77 -16.68 -0.87
CA GLY A 173 -0.32 -16.48 -0.98
C GLY A 173 0.41 -17.27 -2.08
N GLY A 174 -0.29 -17.64 -3.15
CA GLY A 174 0.29 -18.28 -4.33
C GLY A 174 0.63 -19.77 -4.22
N LYS A 175 0.31 -20.41 -3.08
CA LYS A 175 0.44 -21.85 -2.88
C LYS A 175 -0.71 -22.59 -3.57
N GLY A 176 -0.44 -23.74 -4.20
CA GLY A 176 -1.45 -24.52 -4.92
C GLY A 176 -1.91 -23.92 -6.25
N MET A 177 -1.08 -23.07 -6.88
CA MET A 177 -1.34 -22.52 -8.22
C MET A 177 -0.50 -23.22 -9.28
N ARG A 178 -1.11 -23.66 -10.39
CA ARG A 178 -0.39 -24.29 -11.51
C ARG A 178 -0.82 -23.73 -12.84
N LYS A 179 0.14 -23.17 -13.59
CA LYS A 179 -0.02 -22.77 -14.99
C LYS A 179 -0.11 -24.01 -15.86
N VAL A 180 -1.08 -24.03 -16.77
CA VAL A 180 -1.22 -25.07 -17.80
C VAL A 180 -1.27 -24.37 -19.15
N GLU A 181 -0.26 -24.60 -19.98
CA GLU A 181 -0.13 -23.95 -21.29
C GLU A 181 -0.90 -24.67 -22.39
N GLU A 182 -0.99 -26.00 -22.31
CA GLU A 182 -1.63 -26.83 -23.33
C GLU A 182 -2.41 -28.01 -22.70
N PRO A 183 -3.43 -28.55 -23.39
CA PRO A 183 -4.29 -29.61 -22.87
C PRO A 183 -3.57 -30.87 -22.39
N THR A 184 -2.45 -31.21 -23.02
CA THR A 184 -1.59 -32.36 -22.70
C THR A 184 -1.03 -32.32 -21.28
N ASN A 185 -0.86 -31.14 -20.69
CA ASN A 185 -0.36 -30.99 -19.32
C ASN A 185 -1.47 -30.95 -18.26
N LEU A 186 -2.75 -30.93 -18.64
CA LEU A 186 -3.84 -30.64 -17.73
C LEU A 186 -4.00 -31.70 -16.63
N GLU A 187 -4.04 -32.99 -16.99
CA GLU A 187 -4.28 -34.06 -16.00
C GLU A 187 -3.21 -34.12 -14.91
N GLU A 188 -1.94 -33.98 -15.28
CA GLU A 188 -0.82 -33.97 -14.33
C GLU A 188 -0.90 -32.73 -13.42
N ALA A 189 -1.24 -31.58 -13.99
CA ALA A 189 -1.40 -30.34 -13.25
C ALA A 189 -2.56 -30.42 -12.23
N ILE A 190 -3.69 -31.05 -12.58
CA ILE A 190 -4.82 -31.27 -11.67
C ILE A 190 -4.38 -32.10 -10.45
N LYS A 191 -3.75 -33.25 -10.70
CA LYS A 191 -3.28 -34.15 -9.63
C LYS A 191 -2.29 -33.44 -8.71
N GLY A 192 -1.37 -32.66 -9.30
CA GLY A 192 -0.40 -31.86 -8.57
C GLY A 192 -1.05 -30.77 -7.71
N ALA A 193 -1.94 -29.98 -8.28
CA ALA A 193 -2.64 -28.89 -7.58
C ALA A 193 -3.49 -29.41 -6.42
N ARG A 194 -4.23 -30.51 -6.62
CA ARG A 194 -5.04 -31.14 -5.58
C ARG A 194 -4.20 -31.67 -4.42
N ARG A 195 -3.11 -32.39 -4.71
CA ARG A 195 -2.23 -32.93 -3.66
C ARG A 195 -1.68 -31.81 -2.78
N GLU A 196 -1.32 -30.69 -3.41
CA GLU A 196 -0.83 -29.49 -2.71
C GLU A 196 -1.95 -28.80 -1.91
N ALA A 197 -3.16 -28.69 -2.48
CA ALA A 197 -4.33 -28.12 -1.81
C ALA A 197 -4.71 -28.91 -0.54
N ILE A 198 -4.80 -30.24 -0.64
CA ILE A 198 -5.10 -31.12 0.49
C ILE A 198 -3.99 -31.02 1.56
N ALA A 199 -2.72 -31.06 1.15
CA ALA A 199 -1.61 -31.01 2.09
C ALA A 199 -1.50 -29.65 2.81
N ALA A 200 -1.82 -28.55 2.13
CA ALA A 200 -1.70 -27.20 2.68
C ALA A 200 -2.95 -26.73 3.42
N PHE A 201 -4.14 -27.14 2.99
CA PHE A 201 -5.41 -26.54 3.42
C PHE A 201 -6.47 -27.57 3.85
N GLY A 202 -6.20 -28.88 3.73
CA GLY A 202 -7.17 -29.94 4.05
C GLY A 202 -8.36 -30.02 3.08
N ASP A 203 -8.36 -29.21 2.02
CA ASP A 203 -9.43 -29.10 1.03
C ASP A 203 -8.86 -29.39 -0.36
N GLY A 204 -9.49 -30.34 -1.07
CA GLY A 204 -9.07 -30.79 -2.40
C GLY A 204 -9.75 -30.07 -3.56
N ARG A 205 -10.62 -29.09 -3.30
CA ARG A 205 -11.33 -28.34 -4.36
C ARG A 205 -10.36 -27.51 -5.19
N VAL A 206 -10.54 -27.60 -6.51
CA VAL A 206 -9.71 -26.92 -7.51
C VAL A 206 -10.57 -25.98 -8.32
N TYR A 207 -10.06 -24.77 -8.48
CA TYR A 207 -10.61 -23.71 -9.27
C TYR A 207 -9.82 -23.59 -10.59
N VAL A 208 -10.52 -23.45 -11.71
CA VAL A 208 -9.92 -23.29 -13.05
C VAL A 208 -10.23 -21.89 -13.56
N GLU A 209 -9.22 -21.13 -13.98
CA GLU A 209 -9.42 -19.83 -14.60
C GLU A 209 -8.47 -19.54 -15.76
N ARG A 210 -8.85 -18.57 -16.58
CA ARG A 210 -8.00 -18.08 -17.67
C ARG A 210 -6.77 -17.41 -17.08
N LEU A 211 -5.58 -17.83 -17.51
CA LEU A 211 -4.34 -17.17 -17.12
C LEU A 211 -4.12 -15.95 -18.01
N LEU A 212 -4.30 -14.77 -17.44
CA LEU A 212 -3.93 -13.52 -18.11
C LEU A 212 -2.40 -13.37 -18.06
N THR A 213 -1.78 -13.20 -19.22
CA THR A 213 -0.33 -12.95 -19.34
C THR A 213 -0.12 -11.55 -19.89
N GLY A 214 0.95 -10.87 -19.45
CA GLY A 214 1.24 -9.49 -19.85
C GLY A 214 0.14 -8.49 -19.44
N SER A 215 -0.63 -8.81 -18.39
CA SER A 215 -1.67 -7.92 -17.89
C SER A 215 -1.09 -6.82 -17.02
N LYS A 216 -1.75 -5.67 -17.09
CA LYS A 216 -1.58 -4.57 -16.16
C LYS A 216 -2.40 -4.80 -14.91
N HIS A 217 -1.86 -4.44 -13.77
CA HIS A 217 -2.62 -4.28 -12.54
C HIS A 217 -3.12 -2.83 -12.50
N VAL A 218 -4.42 -2.65 -12.72
CA VAL A 218 -5.08 -1.33 -12.71
C VAL A 218 -6.16 -1.35 -11.66
N GLU A 219 -6.18 -0.34 -10.81
CA GLU A 219 -7.10 -0.29 -9.69
C GLU A 219 -7.85 1.03 -9.63
N ILE A 220 -9.07 1.00 -9.12
CA ILE A 220 -9.97 2.16 -9.08
C ILE A 220 -10.24 2.55 -7.63
N GLN A 221 -9.92 3.80 -7.29
CA GLN A 221 -10.30 4.39 -6.01
C GLN A 221 -11.81 4.57 -5.95
N VAL A 222 -12.47 3.99 -4.96
CA VAL A 222 -13.88 4.27 -4.65
C VAL A 222 -14.02 5.03 -3.35
N LEU A 223 -15.07 5.84 -3.26
CA LEU A 223 -15.49 6.52 -2.05
C LEU A 223 -17.01 6.44 -1.94
N ALA A 224 -17.51 6.02 -0.79
CA ALA A 224 -18.93 5.91 -0.51
C ALA A 224 -19.29 6.55 0.84
N ASP A 225 -20.35 7.34 0.88
CA ASP A 225 -20.84 7.95 2.11
C ASP A 225 -22.09 7.24 2.65
N LYS A 226 -22.47 7.59 3.89
CA LYS A 226 -23.67 7.06 4.56
C LYS A 226 -24.98 7.64 4.01
N HIS A 227 -24.90 8.54 3.01
CA HIS A 227 -26.05 9.23 2.39
C HIS A 227 -26.40 8.65 1.01
N GLY A 228 -25.78 7.52 0.64
CA GLY A 228 -26.09 6.76 -0.58
C GLY A 228 -25.31 7.22 -1.81
N ARG A 229 -24.35 8.13 -1.65
CA ARG A 229 -23.47 8.54 -2.75
C ARG A 229 -22.25 7.63 -2.80
N THR A 230 -21.99 7.06 -3.97
CA THR A 230 -20.80 6.27 -4.27
C THR A 230 -20.17 6.78 -5.56
N ILE A 231 -18.89 7.12 -5.51
CA ILE A 231 -18.13 7.66 -6.65
C ILE A 231 -16.82 6.87 -6.84
N HIS A 232 -16.17 7.09 -7.98
CA HIS A 232 -14.77 6.73 -8.16
C HIS A 232 -13.90 7.98 -8.34
N LEU A 233 -12.66 7.93 -7.87
CA LEU A 233 -11.67 9.01 -7.95
C LEU A 233 -10.57 8.72 -8.99
N GLY A 234 -10.96 8.03 -10.06
CA GLY A 234 -10.06 7.61 -11.13
C GLY A 234 -9.27 6.35 -10.79
N GLU A 235 -8.31 6.05 -11.66
CA GLU A 235 -7.51 4.84 -11.65
C GLU A 235 -6.05 5.06 -11.23
N ARG A 236 -5.41 3.99 -10.78
CA ARG A 236 -3.96 3.87 -10.61
C ARG A 236 -3.43 2.69 -11.40
N GLU A 237 -2.24 2.85 -11.98
CA GLU A 237 -1.46 1.77 -12.59
C GLU A 237 -0.43 1.31 -11.58
N CYS A 238 -0.51 0.04 -11.20
CA CYS A 238 0.31 -0.54 -10.15
C CYS A 238 1.01 -1.82 -10.62
N SER A 239 1.30 -1.92 -11.93
CA SER A 239 1.83 -3.14 -12.53
C SER A 239 3.27 -3.41 -12.16
N VAL A 240 4.04 -2.36 -11.85
CA VAL A 240 5.47 -2.52 -11.55
C VAL A 240 5.62 -3.08 -10.13
N GLN A 241 5.78 -4.41 -10.09
CA GLN A 241 5.75 -5.20 -8.87
C GLN A 241 6.99 -6.10 -8.75
N ARG A 242 7.40 -6.37 -7.51
CA ARG A 242 8.40 -7.39 -7.14
C ARG A 242 7.71 -8.43 -6.28
N ARG A 243 7.67 -9.70 -6.70
CA ARG A 243 7.01 -10.80 -5.95
C ARG A 243 5.60 -10.42 -5.47
N HIS A 244 4.82 -9.83 -6.37
CA HIS A 244 3.46 -9.33 -6.10
C HIS A 244 3.35 -8.15 -5.11
N GLN A 245 4.47 -7.52 -4.74
CA GLN A 245 4.48 -6.26 -3.99
C GLN A 245 4.66 -5.10 -4.96
N LYS A 246 3.77 -4.11 -4.90
CA LYS A 246 3.85 -2.88 -5.72
C LYS A 246 5.07 -2.05 -5.30
N VAL A 247 5.77 -1.49 -6.28
CA VAL A 247 7.03 -0.74 -6.09
C VAL A 247 6.97 0.66 -6.71
N PHE A 248 6.27 0.77 -7.82
CA PHE A 248 6.03 2.02 -8.55
C PHE A 248 4.55 2.04 -8.95
N GLU A 249 3.90 3.16 -8.62
CA GLU A 249 2.48 3.38 -8.84
C GLU A 249 2.28 4.75 -9.49
N GLU A 250 1.33 4.85 -10.40
CA GLU A 250 1.05 6.13 -11.06
C GLU A 250 -0.44 6.37 -11.30
N SER A 251 -0.83 7.65 -11.33
CA SER A 251 -2.18 8.09 -11.66
C SER A 251 -2.11 9.32 -12.55
N PRO A 252 -2.90 9.41 -13.64
CA PRO A 252 -3.75 8.34 -14.20
C PRO A 252 -2.94 7.19 -14.83
N CYS A 253 -3.62 6.12 -15.24
CA CYS A 253 -2.97 5.00 -15.93
C CYS A 253 -2.58 5.40 -17.37
N PRO A 254 -1.34 5.11 -17.85
CA PRO A 254 -0.86 5.62 -19.14
C PRO A 254 -1.63 5.12 -20.37
N VAL A 255 -2.22 3.93 -20.27
CA VAL A 255 -3.00 3.32 -21.38
C VAL A 255 -4.48 3.67 -21.31
N MET A 256 -4.89 4.49 -20.35
CA MET A 256 -6.30 4.72 -20.07
C MET A 256 -6.94 5.70 -21.06
N THR A 257 -7.96 5.24 -21.78
CA THR A 257 -8.85 6.08 -22.58
C THR A 257 -10.04 6.57 -21.76
N SER A 258 -10.75 7.60 -22.24
CA SER A 258 -11.97 8.09 -21.57
C SER A 258 -13.06 7.02 -21.47
N ASP A 259 -13.22 6.20 -22.51
CA ASP A 259 -14.19 5.09 -22.52
C ASP A 259 -13.80 4.00 -21.51
N LEU A 260 -12.53 3.53 -21.55
CA LEU A 260 -12.06 2.50 -20.64
C LEU A 260 -12.16 2.96 -19.18
N ARG A 261 -11.82 4.22 -18.90
CA ARG A 261 -11.96 4.83 -17.56
C ARG A 261 -13.41 4.83 -17.11
N SER A 262 -14.33 5.19 -17.99
CA SER A 262 -15.77 5.19 -17.68
C SER A 262 -16.26 3.77 -17.37
N ARG A 263 -15.87 2.77 -18.17
CA ARG A 263 -16.27 1.36 -17.95
C ARG A 263 -15.70 0.80 -16.66
N MET A 264 -14.40 0.98 -16.40
CA MET A 264 -13.75 0.50 -15.18
C MET A 264 -14.25 1.25 -13.93
N GLY A 265 -14.43 2.57 -14.03
CA GLY A 265 -15.00 3.40 -12.97
C GLY A 265 -16.41 2.97 -12.58
N GLN A 266 -17.27 2.73 -13.58
CA GLN A 266 -18.61 2.22 -13.34
C GLN A 266 -18.60 0.81 -12.73
N ALA A 267 -17.71 -0.08 -13.20
CA ALA A 267 -17.55 -1.41 -12.63
C ALA A 267 -17.14 -1.35 -11.15
N ALA A 268 -16.21 -0.46 -10.78
CA ALA A 268 -15.80 -0.27 -9.40
C ALA A 268 -16.92 0.31 -8.52
N VAL A 269 -17.71 1.25 -9.04
CA VAL A 269 -18.90 1.77 -8.34
C VAL A 269 -19.96 0.68 -8.15
N MET A 270 -20.18 -0.19 -9.14
CA MET A 270 -21.07 -1.34 -9.00
C MET A 270 -20.57 -2.34 -7.95
N ALA A 271 -19.27 -2.63 -7.93
CA ALA A 271 -18.64 -3.47 -6.92
C ALA A 271 -18.88 -2.93 -5.50
N ALA A 272 -18.61 -1.65 -5.26
CA ALA A 272 -18.84 -1.01 -3.97
C ALA A 272 -20.32 -1.03 -3.56
N LYS A 273 -21.23 -0.76 -4.49
CA LYS A 273 -22.68 -0.81 -4.21
C LYS A 273 -23.19 -2.22 -3.90
N ALA A 274 -22.59 -3.26 -4.49
CA ALA A 274 -23.01 -4.64 -4.27
C ALA A 274 -22.81 -5.14 -2.83
N VAL A 275 -21.98 -4.44 -2.05
CA VAL A 275 -21.63 -4.79 -0.67
C VAL A 275 -22.02 -3.70 0.33
N ASP A 276 -22.87 -2.75 -0.08
CA ASP A 276 -23.27 -1.59 0.73
C ASP A 276 -22.04 -0.87 1.34
N TYR A 277 -21.01 -0.64 0.51
CA TYR A 277 -19.72 -0.12 0.95
C TYR A 277 -19.83 1.31 1.54
N VAL A 278 -18.99 1.60 2.55
CA VAL A 278 -18.87 2.93 3.18
C VAL A 278 -17.38 3.24 3.39
N GLY A 279 -17.00 4.51 3.23
CA GLY A 279 -15.62 4.98 3.37
C GLY A 279 -14.82 4.87 2.07
N ALA A 280 -13.49 4.84 2.20
CA ALA A 280 -12.57 4.66 1.09
C ALA A 280 -12.27 3.17 0.86
N GLY A 281 -12.15 2.78 -0.40
CA GLY A 281 -11.76 1.44 -0.80
C GLY A 281 -11.18 1.42 -2.20
N THR A 282 -10.65 0.28 -2.61
CA THR A 282 -10.10 0.14 -3.96
C THR A 282 -10.58 -1.16 -4.58
N VAL A 283 -11.01 -1.08 -5.83
CA VAL A 283 -11.36 -2.25 -6.65
C VAL A 283 -10.21 -2.48 -7.64
N GLU A 284 -9.54 -3.62 -7.52
CA GLU A 284 -8.39 -3.99 -8.33
C GLU A 284 -8.82 -4.83 -9.54
N PHE A 285 -8.20 -4.57 -10.70
CA PHE A 285 -8.46 -5.27 -11.95
C PHE A 285 -7.15 -5.70 -12.61
N LEU A 286 -7.21 -6.82 -13.32
CA LEU A 286 -6.24 -7.15 -14.37
C LEU A 286 -6.77 -6.62 -15.70
N LEU A 287 -6.02 -5.73 -16.33
CA LEU A 287 -6.30 -5.16 -17.66
C LEU A 287 -5.35 -5.80 -18.68
N ASP A 288 -5.89 -6.44 -19.71
CA ASP A 288 -5.08 -7.03 -20.78
C ASP A 288 -4.84 -6.05 -21.93
N SER A 289 -3.97 -6.48 -22.87
CA SER A 289 -3.59 -5.67 -24.05
C SER A 289 -4.74 -5.37 -25.02
N SER A 290 -5.86 -6.11 -24.96
CA SER A 290 -7.04 -5.86 -25.79
C SER A 290 -7.95 -4.78 -25.22
N GLY A 291 -7.74 -4.39 -23.96
CA GLY A 291 -8.60 -3.46 -23.23
C GLY A 291 -9.76 -4.15 -22.49
N GLU A 292 -9.75 -5.49 -22.41
CA GLU A 292 -10.60 -6.23 -21.49
C GLU A 292 -10.00 -6.17 -20.08
N PHE A 293 -10.87 -6.03 -19.08
CA PHE A 293 -10.47 -5.97 -17.68
C PHE A 293 -11.29 -6.93 -16.83
N PHE A 294 -10.70 -7.42 -15.77
CA PHE A 294 -11.28 -8.45 -14.92
C PHE A 294 -10.98 -8.17 -13.45
N PHE A 295 -12.01 -8.20 -12.62
CA PHE A 295 -11.93 -8.04 -11.17
C PHE A 295 -10.93 -9.04 -10.59
N LEU A 296 -10.02 -8.51 -9.77
CA LEU A 296 -9.02 -9.27 -9.05
C LEU A 296 -9.41 -9.38 -7.57
N GLU A 297 -9.56 -8.25 -6.91
CA GLU A 297 -9.95 -8.15 -5.50
C GLU A 297 -10.49 -6.76 -5.17
N MET A 298 -11.04 -6.61 -3.96
CA MET A 298 -11.41 -5.31 -3.40
C MET A 298 -10.69 -5.13 -2.06
N ASN A 299 -9.83 -4.13 -1.99
CA ASN A 299 -9.16 -3.74 -0.76
C ASN A 299 -10.11 -2.87 0.06
N THR A 300 -10.52 -3.36 1.22
CA THR A 300 -11.61 -2.77 2.03
C THR A 300 -11.10 -1.69 3.00
N ARG A 301 -10.17 -0.88 2.51
CA ARG A 301 -9.39 0.09 3.29
C ARG A 301 -8.70 1.11 2.38
N ILE A 302 -8.03 2.09 2.99
CA ILE A 302 -7.05 2.92 2.29
C ILE A 302 -5.84 2.08 1.86
N GLN A 303 -5.17 2.49 0.79
CA GLN A 303 -3.96 1.84 0.27
C GLN A 303 -2.73 2.75 0.42
N VAL A 304 -1.54 2.14 0.29
CA VAL A 304 -0.24 2.83 0.40
C VAL A 304 -0.17 3.96 -0.62
N GLU A 305 -0.55 3.64 -1.86
CA GLU A 305 -0.54 4.43 -3.09
C GLU A 305 -1.73 5.40 -3.24
N HIS A 306 -2.54 5.60 -2.21
CA HIS A 306 -3.57 6.64 -2.23
C HIS A 306 -3.06 8.05 -2.59
N PRO A 307 -1.82 8.48 -2.24
CA PRO A 307 -1.34 9.82 -2.53
C PRO A 307 -1.33 10.17 -4.02
N VAL A 308 -1.05 9.24 -4.94
CA VAL A 308 -1.07 9.58 -6.37
C VAL A 308 -2.45 9.99 -6.85
N THR A 309 -3.52 9.42 -6.27
CA THR A 309 -4.89 9.85 -6.51
C THR A 309 -5.16 11.22 -5.90
N GLU A 310 -4.71 11.48 -4.68
CA GLU A 310 -4.88 12.79 -4.03
C GLU A 310 -4.19 13.89 -4.86
N MET A 311 -2.98 13.64 -5.35
CA MET A 311 -2.18 14.62 -6.11
C MET A 311 -2.84 15.01 -7.44
N VAL A 312 -3.54 14.10 -8.12
CA VAL A 312 -4.20 14.41 -9.41
C VAL A 312 -5.64 14.87 -9.27
N THR A 313 -6.32 14.57 -8.16
CA THR A 313 -7.73 14.94 -7.94
C THR A 313 -7.90 16.15 -7.02
N GLY A 314 -6.91 16.42 -6.16
CA GLY A 314 -7.02 17.39 -5.08
C GLY A 314 -7.93 16.95 -3.93
N VAL A 315 -8.37 15.69 -3.91
CA VAL A 315 -9.21 15.13 -2.85
C VAL A 315 -8.32 14.51 -1.78
N ASP A 316 -8.44 14.97 -0.53
CA ASP A 316 -7.79 14.36 0.63
C ASP A 316 -8.63 13.16 1.10
N LEU A 317 -8.15 11.95 0.83
CA LEU A 317 -8.88 10.71 1.06
C LEU A 317 -9.04 10.41 2.55
N VAL A 318 -8.03 10.67 3.37
CA VAL A 318 -8.10 10.42 4.81
C VAL A 318 -9.05 11.40 5.49
N ARG A 319 -9.06 12.68 5.07
CA ARG A 319 -10.06 13.66 5.53
C ARG A 319 -11.48 13.26 5.14
N GLU A 320 -11.67 12.75 3.93
CA GLU A 320 -12.98 12.24 3.52
C GLU A 320 -13.39 10.98 4.32
N GLN A 321 -12.46 10.11 4.69
CA GLN A 321 -12.75 8.99 5.60
C GLN A 321 -13.21 9.48 6.98
N LEU A 322 -12.51 10.45 7.59
CA LEU A 322 -12.91 11.05 8.87
C LEU A 322 -14.30 11.69 8.80
N ARG A 323 -14.55 12.47 7.74
CA ARG A 323 -15.84 13.12 7.45
C ARG A 323 -16.97 12.10 7.33
N ILE A 324 -16.80 11.08 6.49
CA ILE A 324 -17.81 10.04 6.26
C ILE A 324 -18.08 9.24 7.55
N ALA A 325 -17.04 8.96 8.33
CA ALA A 325 -17.19 8.28 9.61
C ALA A 325 -18.05 9.10 10.59
N ALA A 326 -17.85 10.42 10.65
CA ALA A 326 -18.65 11.36 11.43
C ALA A 326 -20.11 11.49 10.95
N GLY A 327 -20.47 10.84 9.83
CA GLY A 327 -21.83 10.87 9.29
C GLY A 327 -22.12 12.07 8.40
N GLU A 328 -21.12 12.88 8.07
CA GLU A 328 -21.24 13.96 7.10
C GLU A 328 -21.26 13.40 5.65
N PRO A 329 -21.93 14.08 4.70
CA PRO A 329 -21.82 13.76 3.29
C PRO A 329 -20.40 14.04 2.78
N MET A 330 -19.91 13.23 1.83
CA MET A 330 -18.59 13.48 1.23
C MET A 330 -18.53 14.87 0.57
N SER A 331 -17.40 15.57 0.68
CA SER A 331 -17.29 16.94 0.16
C SER A 331 -16.84 17.02 -1.30
N CYS A 332 -16.18 15.98 -1.78
CA CYS A 332 -15.61 15.95 -3.13
C CYS A 332 -16.71 15.96 -4.21
N GLY A 333 -16.46 16.66 -5.31
CA GLY A 333 -17.41 16.79 -6.43
C GLY A 333 -17.35 15.64 -7.43
N ASN A 334 -17.63 15.95 -8.69
CA ASN A 334 -17.41 15.02 -9.79
C ASN A 334 -15.91 14.80 -10.03
N LEU A 335 -15.56 13.67 -10.65
CA LEU A 335 -14.18 13.34 -10.98
C LEU A 335 -13.54 14.43 -11.84
N MET A 336 -12.43 14.99 -11.35
CA MET A 336 -11.54 15.86 -12.09
C MET A 336 -10.12 15.37 -11.89
N ILE A 337 -9.43 15.02 -12.99
CA ILE A 337 -8.04 14.58 -12.97
C ILE A 337 -7.19 15.67 -13.62
N ARG A 338 -6.12 16.08 -12.96
CA ARG A 338 -5.17 17.08 -13.44
C ARG A 338 -3.74 16.60 -13.31
N GLY A 339 -3.01 16.69 -14.42
CA GLY A 339 -1.61 16.31 -14.47
C GLY A 339 -1.42 14.80 -14.30
N HIS A 340 -0.26 14.43 -13.77
CA HIS A 340 0.18 13.06 -13.58
C HIS A 340 0.99 12.96 -12.29
N SER A 341 0.73 11.94 -11.49
CA SER A 341 1.43 11.67 -10.25
C SER A 341 2.07 10.29 -10.29
N ILE A 342 3.27 10.18 -9.73
CA ILE A 342 4.03 8.95 -9.58
C ILE A 342 4.44 8.81 -8.13
N GLU A 343 4.26 7.63 -7.57
CA GLU A 343 4.80 7.22 -6.27
C GLU A 343 5.81 6.10 -6.47
N VAL A 344 6.87 6.13 -5.66
CA VAL A 344 7.79 5.00 -5.49
C VAL A 344 7.95 4.71 -4.01
N ARG A 345 8.04 3.41 -3.68
CA ARG A 345 8.23 2.95 -2.30
C ARG A 345 9.70 2.83 -1.97
N LEU A 346 10.17 3.70 -1.09
CA LEU A 346 11.54 3.69 -0.59
C LEU A 346 11.65 2.67 0.54
N TYR A 347 12.49 1.66 0.34
CA TYR A 347 12.76 0.60 1.32
C TYR A 347 14.22 0.60 1.76
N ALA A 348 14.44 0.22 3.02
CA ALA A 348 15.72 -0.23 3.52
C ALA A 348 15.94 -1.69 3.09
N GLU A 349 16.27 -1.88 1.82
CA GLU A 349 16.53 -3.18 1.20
C GLU A 349 17.75 -3.09 0.26
N ASP A 350 18.53 -4.16 0.19
CA ASP A 350 19.60 -4.32 -0.78
C ASP A 350 19.06 -4.92 -2.08
N ALA A 351 18.64 -4.05 -3.01
CA ALA A 351 18.14 -4.45 -4.32
C ALA A 351 19.15 -5.29 -5.13
N SER A 352 20.46 -5.15 -4.88
CA SER A 352 21.50 -5.91 -5.57
C SER A 352 21.68 -7.33 -5.03
N ASN A 353 21.22 -7.55 -3.80
CA ASN A 353 21.23 -8.81 -3.10
C ASN A 353 19.80 -9.30 -2.86
N ASN A 354 19.04 -9.46 -3.95
CA ASN A 354 17.69 -10.02 -3.94
C ASN A 354 16.70 -9.25 -3.04
N PHE A 355 16.92 -7.94 -2.85
CA PHE A 355 16.09 -7.05 -2.04
C PHE A 355 15.95 -7.56 -0.59
N LEU A 356 17.05 -8.05 -0.01
CA LEU A 356 17.08 -8.42 1.40
C LEU A 356 16.93 -7.17 2.29
N PRO A 357 16.12 -7.21 3.35
CA PRO A 357 16.02 -6.10 4.30
C PRO A 357 17.38 -5.72 4.88
N ALA A 358 17.64 -4.41 4.93
CA ALA A 358 18.87 -3.83 5.44
C ALA A 358 18.57 -3.09 6.77
N ILE A 359 18.84 -3.77 7.89
CA ILE A 359 18.74 -3.16 9.21
C ILE A 359 19.92 -2.22 9.46
N GLY A 360 19.69 -1.17 10.25
CA GLY A 360 20.74 -0.22 10.59
C GLY A 360 20.23 1.19 10.89
N PRO A 361 21.11 2.10 11.32
CA PRO A 361 20.74 3.47 11.60
C PRO A 361 20.49 4.28 10.33
N LEU A 362 19.56 5.22 10.38
CA LEU A 362 19.41 6.29 9.40
C LEU A 362 20.32 7.46 9.79
N ALA A 363 21.62 7.26 9.67
CA ALA A 363 22.63 8.24 10.09
C ALA A 363 22.46 9.60 9.39
N ILE A 364 22.03 9.59 8.12
CA ILE A 364 21.58 10.77 7.39
C ILE A 364 20.28 10.42 6.69
N PHE A 365 19.27 11.29 6.81
CA PHE A 365 18.01 11.18 6.08
C PHE A 365 17.56 12.56 5.60
N ARG A 366 17.93 12.90 4.36
CA ARG A 366 17.64 14.19 3.75
C ARG A 366 16.77 13.99 2.52
N PRO A 367 15.44 14.13 2.67
CA PRO A 367 14.53 13.98 1.57
C PRO A 367 14.62 15.14 0.57
N PRO A 368 14.29 14.90 -0.71
CA PRO A 368 14.20 15.96 -1.71
C PRO A 368 13.04 16.90 -1.38
N VAL A 369 13.21 18.18 -1.75
CA VAL A 369 12.19 19.22 -1.59
C VAL A 369 12.01 19.97 -2.90
N GLY A 370 10.86 20.64 -3.07
CA GLY A 370 10.57 21.47 -4.23
C GLY A 370 9.14 21.32 -4.77
N PRO A 371 8.78 22.09 -5.82
CA PRO A 371 7.43 22.09 -6.36
C PRO A 371 7.01 20.71 -6.90
N GLY A 372 5.82 20.28 -6.51
CA GLY A 372 5.24 19.01 -6.97
C GLY A 372 5.90 17.78 -6.35
N ILE A 373 6.56 17.91 -5.21
CA ILE A 373 7.14 16.77 -4.46
C ILE A 373 6.41 16.65 -3.13
N ARG A 374 6.03 15.43 -2.79
CA ARG A 374 5.44 15.05 -1.51
C ARG A 374 6.22 13.86 -0.97
N LEU A 375 6.44 13.86 0.34
CA LEU A 375 7.05 12.75 1.06
C LEU A 375 6.16 12.37 2.23
N ASP A 376 5.69 11.13 2.21
CA ASP A 376 5.00 10.51 3.34
C ASP A 376 5.98 9.52 3.98
N THR A 377 6.35 9.75 5.24
CA THR A 377 7.36 8.94 5.94
C THR A 377 6.98 8.77 7.41
N GLY A 378 7.42 7.65 7.99
CA GLY A 378 7.32 7.36 9.42
C GLY A 378 8.67 7.34 10.13
N VAL A 379 9.74 7.75 9.46
CA VAL A 379 11.11 7.77 9.99
C VAL A 379 11.77 9.13 9.75
N ARG A 380 12.85 9.41 10.48
CA ARG A 380 13.67 10.62 10.36
C ARG A 380 15.15 10.31 10.55
N GLU A 381 15.99 11.31 10.32
CA GLU A 381 17.43 11.23 10.60
C GLU A 381 17.65 10.87 12.08
N GLY A 382 18.51 9.88 12.33
CA GLY A 382 18.80 9.34 13.67
C GLY A 382 17.98 8.11 14.06
N ASP A 383 16.88 7.81 13.37
CA ASP A 383 16.07 6.60 13.64
C ASP A 383 16.81 5.31 13.24
N MET A 384 16.23 4.15 13.61
CA MET A 384 16.79 2.84 13.31
C MET A 384 15.80 1.97 12.53
N VAL A 385 16.29 1.33 11.47
CA VAL A 385 15.59 0.26 10.77
C VAL A 385 15.80 -1.04 11.54
N THR A 386 14.70 -1.61 12.04
CA THR A 386 14.71 -2.84 12.85
C THR A 386 14.11 -4.01 12.05
N PRO A 387 14.41 -5.27 12.41
CA PRO A 387 13.86 -6.44 11.71
C PRO A 387 12.40 -6.74 12.08
N ASN A 388 11.78 -5.95 12.95
CA ASN A 388 10.48 -6.26 13.56
C ASN A 388 9.29 -5.97 12.63
N TYR A 389 9.48 -5.11 11.63
CA TYR A 389 8.41 -4.61 10.76
C TYR A 389 8.85 -4.54 9.29
N ASP A 390 7.91 -4.17 8.44
CA ASP A 390 8.17 -3.84 7.04
C ASP A 390 9.26 -2.74 6.92
N PRO A 391 10.28 -2.90 6.05
CA PRO A 391 11.41 -1.98 5.96
C PRO A 391 11.13 -0.73 5.10
N MET A 392 9.86 -0.38 4.83
CA MET A 392 9.52 0.85 4.10
C MET A 392 9.89 2.08 4.94
N LEU A 393 10.74 2.94 4.36
CA LEU A 393 11.18 4.19 4.97
C LEU A 393 10.23 5.33 4.61
N ALA A 394 9.85 5.42 3.34
CA ALA A 394 9.01 6.50 2.85
C ALA A 394 8.31 6.13 1.55
N LYS A 395 7.28 6.91 1.24
CA LYS A 395 6.69 7.02 -0.08
C LYS A 395 7.15 8.34 -0.66
N LEU A 396 7.86 8.30 -1.78
CA LEU A 396 8.25 9.50 -2.51
C LEU A 396 7.26 9.69 -3.65
N ILE A 397 6.53 10.80 -3.60
CA ILE A 397 5.47 11.11 -4.56
C ILE A 397 5.84 12.38 -5.30
N VAL A 398 5.65 12.36 -6.62
CA VAL A 398 5.79 13.56 -7.45
C VAL A 398 4.55 13.78 -8.29
N TRP A 399 4.23 15.03 -8.56
CA TRP A 399 3.20 15.45 -9.50
C TRP A 399 3.78 16.37 -10.56
N ALA A 400 3.25 16.29 -11.78
CA ALA A 400 3.58 17.18 -12.89
C ALA A 400 2.37 17.43 -13.81
N PRO A 401 2.39 18.46 -14.68
CA PRO A 401 1.41 18.63 -15.76
C PRO A 401 1.32 17.45 -16.73
N SER A 402 2.40 16.69 -16.93
CA SER A 402 2.45 15.55 -17.86
C SER A 402 3.25 14.37 -17.30
N ARG A 403 2.98 13.15 -17.78
CA ARG A 403 3.72 11.95 -17.35
C ARG A 403 5.23 12.05 -17.60
N PRO A 404 5.73 12.52 -18.77
CA PRO A 404 7.16 12.70 -18.98
C PRO A 404 7.80 13.64 -17.96
N GLU A 405 7.16 14.78 -17.66
CA GLU A 405 7.63 15.72 -16.64
C GLU A 405 7.58 15.13 -15.22
N ALA A 406 6.61 14.25 -14.92
CA ALA A 406 6.56 13.53 -13.65
C ALA A 406 7.75 12.57 -13.51
N LEU A 407 8.10 11.84 -14.57
CA LEU A 407 9.29 10.98 -14.59
C LEU A 407 10.58 11.78 -14.42
N GLU A 408 10.72 12.93 -15.11
CA GLU A 408 11.86 13.84 -14.94
C GLU A 408 11.97 14.33 -13.49
N ARG A 409 10.84 14.73 -12.89
CA ARG A 409 10.80 15.17 -11.49
C ARG A 409 11.14 14.04 -10.53
N MET A 410 10.65 12.82 -10.77
CA MET A 410 10.94 11.64 -9.95
C MET A 410 12.44 11.30 -10.00
N ARG A 411 13.06 11.28 -11.19
CA ARG A 411 14.50 11.05 -11.34
C ARG A 411 15.32 12.06 -10.53
N ARG A 412 15.02 13.35 -10.69
CA ARG A 412 15.70 14.42 -9.94
C ARG A 412 15.49 14.27 -8.43
N ALA A 413 14.27 13.95 -7.99
CA ALA A 413 13.97 13.73 -6.57
C ALA A 413 14.75 12.53 -6.00
N LEU A 414 14.87 11.43 -6.73
CA LEU A 414 15.66 10.27 -6.33
C LEU A 414 17.17 10.54 -6.33
N ASP A 415 17.67 11.30 -7.31
CA ASP A 415 19.08 11.71 -7.37
C ASP A 415 19.46 12.66 -6.21
N GLU A 416 18.51 13.44 -5.69
CA GLU A 416 18.70 14.35 -4.54
C GLU A 416 18.46 13.70 -3.17
N PHE A 417 17.81 12.54 -3.10
CA PHE A 417 17.48 11.89 -1.83
C PHE A 417 18.73 11.26 -1.22
N VAL A 418 19.24 11.85 -0.13
CA VAL A 418 20.38 11.30 0.60
C VAL A 418 19.92 10.49 1.80
N VAL A 419 20.16 9.19 1.76
CA VAL A 419 19.97 8.27 2.90
C VAL A 419 21.26 7.50 3.14
N LEU A 420 21.87 7.68 4.32
CA LEU A 420 23.12 7.02 4.71
C LEU A 420 22.95 6.27 6.04
N GLY A 421 23.78 5.25 6.24
CA GLY A 421 23.77 4.40 7.44
C GLY A 421 23.09 3.04 7.25
N THR A 422 22.18 2.94 6.27
CA THR A 422 21.60 1.67 5.81
C THR A 422 21.56 1.61 4.28
N THR A 423 21.54 0.40 3.73
CA THR A 423 21.33 0.17 2.29
C THR A 423 19.87 0.41 1.94
N THR A 424 19.62 1.07 0.81
CA THR A 424 18.27 1.36 0.32
C THR A 424 18.10 1.00 -1.15
N ASN A 425 16.84 0.92 -1.59
CA ASN A 425 16.49 0.68 -2.98
C ASN A 425 16.49 1.96 -3.86
N ILE A 426 16.92 3.14 -3.36
CA ILE A 426 16.86 4.43 -4.09
C ILE A 426 17.44 4.32 -5.49
N ARG A 427 18.64 3.73 -5.61
CA ARG A 427 19.33 3.64 -6.90
C ARG A 427 18.59 2.74 -7.89
N PHE A 428 18.02 1.63 -7.40
CA PHE A 428 17.17 0.76 -8.21
C PHE A 428 15.94 1.52 -8.73
N LEU A 429 15.23 2.25 -7.85
CA LEU A 429 14.06 3.05 -8.23
C LEU A 429 14.40 4.14 -9.26
N ARG A 430 15.57 4.77 -9.11
CA ARG A 430 16.07 5.75 -10.07
C ARG A 430 16.27 5.12 -11.43
N GLU A 431 16.97 4.00 -11.52
CA GLU A 431 17.19 3.29 -12.80
C GLU A 431 15.91 2.70 -13.39
N LEU A 432 14.95 2.29 -12.55
CA LEU A 432 13.62 1.88 -12.98
C LEU A 432 12.89 3.01 -13.72
N CYS A 433 13.05 4.27 -13.30
CA CYS A 433 12.49 5.43 -14.00
C CYS A 433 13.10 5.66 -15.40
N ASP A 434 14.27 5.07 -15.71
CA ASP A 434 14.92 5.14 -17.02
C ASP A 434 14.59 3.95 -17.93
N ASN A 435 13.93 2.91 -17.40
CA ASN A 435 13.57 1.73 -18.16
C ASN A 435 12.58 2.08 -19.29
N SER A 436 12.79 1.56 -20.49
CA SER A 436 11.97 1.88 -21.67
C SER A 436 10.51 1.51 -21.54
N ASP A 437 10.18 0.40 -20.86
CA ASP A 437 8.80 -0.03 -20.62
C ASP A 437 8.11 0.89 -19.61
N VAL A 438 8.83 1.34 -18.58
CA VAL A 438 8.33 2.38 -17.66
C VAL A 438 8.13 3.69 -18.40
N VAL A 439 9.11 4.17 -19.17
CA VAL A 439 9.01 5.44 -19.90
C VAL A 439 7.88 5.43 -20.93
N SER A 440 7.66 4.31 -21.62
CA SER A 440 6.57 4.18 -22.60
C SER A 440 5.20 3.85 -21.98
N GLY A 441 5.15 3.45 -20.71
CA GLY A 441 3.93 2.97 -20.06
C GLY A 441 3.53 1.55 -20.45
N ASN A 442 4.42 0.81 -21.13
CA ASN A 442 4.25 -0.60 -21.51
C ASN A 442 4.67 -1.56 -20.38
N THR A 443 4.23 -1.25 -19.15
CA THR A 443 4.48 -2.03 -17.95
C THR A 443 3.52 -3.22 -17.84
N ASP A 444 3.95 -4.29 -17.17
CA ASP A 444 3.09 -5.40 -16.73
C ASP A 444 3.61 -5.95 -15.40
N THR A 445 2.84 -6.86 -14.80
CA THR A 445 3.11 -7.46 -13.49
C THR A 445 4.43 -8.24 -13.40
N MET A 446 5.06 -8.56 -14.53
CA MET A 446 6.31 -9.33 -14.61
C MET A 446 7.51 -8.46 -15.03
N LEU A 447 7.34 -7.13 -15.11
CA LEU A 447 8.36 -6.23 -15.64
C LEU A 447 9.72 -6.38 -14.93
N ILE A 448 9.76 -6.32 -13.61
CA ILE A 448 11.02 -6.36 -12.84
C ILE A 448 11.74 -7.68 -13.09
N ASP A 449 11.02 -8.80 -13.03
CA ASP A 449 11.57 -10.13 -13.27
C ASP A 449 12.01 -10.33 -14.73
N ARG A 450 11.31 -9.71 -15.70
CA ARG A 450 11.69 -9.73 -17.12
C ARG A 450 12.96 -8.92 -17.39
N VAL A 451 13.05 -7.71 -16.83
CA VAL A 451 14.16 -6.78 -17.08
C VAL A 451 15.42 -7.22 -16.34
N TRP A 452 15.27 -7.74 -15.11
CA TRP A 452 16.36 -8.19 -14.26
C TRP A 452 16.18 -9.64 -13.77
N PRO A 453 16.18 -10.65 -14.66
CA PRO A 453 15.92 -12.04 -14.31
C PRO A 453 16.96 -12.66 -13.37
N ASN A 454 18.16 -12.08 -13.32
CA ASN A 454 19.26 -12.49 -12.44
C ASN A 454 19.47 -11.52 -11.26
N GLY A 455 18.45 -10.73 -10.94
CA GLY A 455 18.54 -9.63 -9.98
C GLY A 455 19.14 -8.37 -10.59
N TRP A 456 18.70 -7.22 -10.07
CA TRP A 456 19.28 -5.92 -10.44
C TRP A 456 20.72 -5.83 -9.92
N LYS A 457 21.61 -5.19 -10.67
CA LYS A 457 22.95 -4.84 -10.18
C LYS A 457 23.24 -3.39 -10.57
N PRO A 458 23.75 -2.58 -9.63
CA PRO A 458 24.13 -1.22 -9.96
C PRO A 458 25.27 -1.23 -10.97
N ASN A 459 25.15 -0.39 -11.99
CA ASN A 459 26.21 -0.19 -12.97
C ASN A 459 27.12 0.97 -12.53
N TYR A 460 28.06 0.69 -11.62
CA TYR A 460 29.10 1.65 -11.27
C TYR A 460 30.30 1.51 -12.21
N SER A 461 30.76 2.61 -12.79
CA SER A 461 32.11 2.61 -13.36
C SER A 461 33.13 2.53 -12.21
N GLN A 462 34.20 1.76 -12.38
CA GLN A 462 35.27 1.70 -11.38
C GLN A 462 35.81 3.10 -11.06
N THR A 463 35.90 3.96 -12.08
CA THR A 463 36.32 5.36 -11.95
C THR A 463 35.40 6.16 -11.02
N SER A 464 34.07 5.96 -11.10
CA SER A 464 33.12 6.64 -10.22
C SER A 464 33.28 6.20 -8.76
N LEU A 465 33.51 4.91 -8.55
CA LEU A 465 33.76 4.36 -7.21
C LEU A 465 35.07 4.90 -6.63
N ASP A 466 36.15 4.88 -7.41
CA ASP A 466 37.46 5.39 -7.01
C ASP A 466 37.40 6.90 -6.70
N ALA A 467 36.67 7.67 -7.53
CA ALA A 467 36.44 9.10 -7.29
C ALA A 467 35.64 9.33 -6.02
N ALA A 468 34.57 8.57 -5.78
CA ALA A 468 33.77 8.69 -4.55
C ALA A 468 34.60 8.35 -3.30
N LEU A 469 35.40 7.29 -3.35
CA LEU A 469 36.31 6.91 -2.27
C LEU A 469 37.38 7.98 -2.03
N MET A 470 37.93 8.56 -3.08
CA MET A 470 38.90 9.66 -2.97
C MET A 470 38.26 10.91 -2.34
N VAL A 471 37.05 11.30 -2.77
CA VAL A 471 36.31 12.42 -2.19
C VAL A 471 35.99 12.16 -0.72
N ALA A 472 35.56 10.95 -0.37
CA ALA A 472 35.31 10.57 1.02
C ALA A 472 36.58 10.67 1.88
N ALA A 473 37.71 10.11 1.42
CA ALA A 473 38.98 10.16 2.11
C ALA A 473 39.52 11.60 2.28
N VAL A 474 39.42 12.43 1.24
CA VAL A 474 39.80 13.86 1.31
C VAL A 474 38.89 14.61 2.26
N SER A 475 37.57 14.37 2.22
CA SER A 475 36.60 15.02 3.11
C SER A 475 36.82 14.66 4.58
N GLU A 476 37.17 13.40 4.85
CA GLU A 476 37.57 12.93 6.18
C GLU A 476 38.86 13.62 6.65
N SER A 477 39.89 13.63 5.81
CA SER A 477 41.19 14.25 6.10
C SER A 477 41.08 15.77 6.33
N ALA A 478 40.27 16.45 5.52
CA ALA A 478 39.97 17.88 5.66
C ALA A 478 39.03 18.19 6.83
N GLY A 479 38.49 17.16 7.52
CA GLY A 479 37.60 17.33 8.65
C GLY A 479 36.25 17.95 8.29
N LEU A 480 35.76 17.79 7.05
CA LEU A 480 34.50 18.40 6.59
C LEU A 480 33.26 17.86 7.34
N HIS A 481 33.38 16.69 7.96
CA HIS A 481 32.35 16.12 8.84
C HIS A 481 32.36 16.72 10.26
N ARG A 482 33.40 17.46 10.64
CA ARG A 482 33.50 18.08 11.97
C ARG A 482 32.55 19.25 12.02
N VAL A 483 31.42 19.08 12.69
CA VAL A 483 30.54 20.20 13.05
C VAL A 483 31.34 21.08 14.02
N GLN A 484 31.74 22.28 13.59
CA GLN A 484 32.28 23.28 14.51
C GLN A 484 31.16 23.66 15.48
N VAL A 485 31.21 23.11 16.68
CA VAL A 485 30.43 23.64 17.79
C VAL A 485 31.05 24.99 18.11
N HIS A 486 30.43 26.07 17.65
CA HIS A 486 30.69 27.37 18.25
C HIS A 486 30.11 27.31 19.67
N GLU A 487 30.97 27.03 20.64
CA GLU A 487 30.72 27.46 22.01
C GLU A 487 30.68 28.99 21.96
N SER A 488 29.46 29.55 21.94
CA SER A 488 29.30 30.93 22.35
C SER A 488 29.65 30.96 23.85
N GLU A 489 30.79 31.56 24.18
CA GLU A 489 31.06 31.95 25.56
C GLU A 489 29.84 32.73 26.06
N SER A 490 29.16 32.18 27.06
CA SER A 490 28.06 32.82 27.74
C SER A 490 28.61 34.04 28.47
N ASN A 491 28.52 35.21 27.85
CA ASN A 491 28.62 36.46 28.59
C ASN A 491 27.36 36.56 29.47
N ASP A 492 27.52 36.91 30.75
CA ASP A 492 26.50 37.02 31.84
C ASP A 492 25.35 38.02 31.55
N GLY A 493 24.69 37.87 30.41
CA GLY A 493 23.57 38.68 29.94
C GLY A 493 22.25 37.90 29.97
N ILE A 494 21.15 38.64 30.02
CA ILE A 494 19.77 38.13 30.06
C ILE A 494 19.56 37.09 28.95
N VAL A 495 19.07 35.91 29.35
CA VAL A 495 18.76 34.79 28.47
C VAL A 495 17.82 35.24 27.36
N SER A 496 18.25 35.04 26.11
CA SER A 496 17.46 35.39 24.93
C SER A 496 16.58 34.20 24.51
N PRO A 497 15.31 34.41 24.15
CA PRO A 497 14.48 33.35 23.56
C PRO A 497 15.01 32.85 22.20
N PHE A 498 16.05 33.48 21.64
CA PHE A 498 16.74 33.08 20.42
C PHE A 498 18.07 32.34 20.68
N GLN A 499 18.43 32.07 21.95
CA GLN A 499 19.57 31.19 22.24
C GLN A 499 19.18 29.73 21.99
N THR A 500 19.88 29.10 21.04
CA THR A 500 19.73 27.68 20.75
C THR A 500 20.22 26.88 21.95
N LEU A 501 19.31 26.16 22.63
CA LEU A 501 19.69 25.21 23.66
C LEU A 501 20.46 24.07 23.00
N ASN A 502 21.79 24.07 23.14
CA ASN A 502 22.63 22.91 22.83
C ASN A 502 22.34 21.80 23.86
N ARG A 503 21.20 21.12 23.69
CA ARG A 503 20.89 19.90 24.44
C ARG A 503 21.80 18.78 23.92
N ARG A 504 22.94 18.58 24.57
CA ARG A 504 23.55 17.25 24.65
C ARG A 504 22.73 16.45 25.67
N TYR A 505 21.90 15.53 25.19
CA TYR A 505 21.35 14.49 26.06
C TYR A 505 22.42 13.41 26.29
N PRO A 506 22.50 12.84 27.52
CA PRO A 506 23.39 11.72 27.84
C PRO A 506 23.04 10.44 27.08
#